data_AF-A0AAU4BLB8-F1
#
_entry.id   AF-A0AAU4BLB8-F1
#
_cell.length_a   1.000
_cell.length_b   1.000
_cell.length_c   1.000
_cell.angle_alpha   90.00
_cell.angle_beta   90.00
_cell.angle_gamma   90.00
#
_symmetry.space_group_name_H-M   'P 1'
#
loop_
_entity.id
_entity.type
_entity.pdbx_description
1 polymer ?
#
loop_
_entity_poly.entity_id
_entity_poly.type
_entity_poly.pdbx_seq_one_letter_code
_entity_poly.pdbx_strand_id
1 'polypeptide(L)'
;MLQKLLDDLRAVEDDRKAGALVSEALQAVKDFNSDAAKLRQEIAQRLRDEGLTYPEMAEILRVKPSRVPQILKGEPTGRWAKAARDAAAEDGE
;
A
#
# COMPACT_ATOMS: atom_id res chain seq x y z
N MET A 1 -13.52 2.97 -11.03
CA MET A 1 -13.92 1.92 -10.08
C MET A 1 -14.16 2.50 -8.68
N LEU A 2 -13.14 3.09 -8.02
CA LEU A 2 -13.32 3.72 -6.70
C LEU A 2 -14.32 4.88 -6.69
N GLN A 3 -14.37 5.70 -7.74
CA GLN A 3 -15.36 6.79 -7.83
C GLN A 3 -16.79 6.25 -7.84
N LYS A 4 -17.06 5.20 -8.64
CA LYS A 4 -18.37 4.55 -8.67
C LYS A 4 -18.74 3.96 -7.30
N LEU A 5 -17.80 3.34 -6.59
CA LEU A 5 -18.04 2.83 -5.25
C LEU A 5 -18.45 3.96 -4.29
N LEU A 6 -17.79 5.12 -4.35
CA LEU A 6 -18.18 6.28 -3.54
C LEU A 6 -19.57 6.81 -3.92
N ASP A 7 -19.90 6.83 -5.20
CA ASP A 7 -21.20 7.28 -5.68
C ASP A 7 -22.32 6.31 -5.25
N ASP A 8 -22.09 5.01 -5.35
CA ASP A 8 -23.00 3.96 -4.89
C ASP A 8 -23.23 4.05 -3.36
N LEU A 9 -22.17 4.31 -2.58
CA LEU A 9 -22.27 4.47 -1.11
C LEU A 9 -23.02 5.74 -0.71
N ARG A 10 -22.87 6.83 -1.47
CA ARG A 10 -23.61 8.08 -1.24
C ARG A 10 -25.10 7.96 -1.56
N ALA A 11 -25.48 7.03 -2.43
CA ALA A 11 -26.88 6.78 -2.78
C ALA A 11 -27.62 5.96 -1.71
N VAL A 12 -26.94 5.48 -0.67
CA VAL A 12 -27.57 4.76 0.46
C VAL A 12 -28.23 5.77 1.39
N GLU A 13 -29.56 5.72 1.51
CA GLU A 13 -30.35 6.66 2.32
C GLU A 13 -30.25 6.41 3.85
N ASP A 14 -29.94 5.18 4.26
CA ASP A 14 -29.76 4.84 5.68
C ASP A 14 -28.32 5.12 6.12
N ASP A 15 -28.14 6.18 6.91
CA ASP A 15 -26.85 6.61 7.43
C ASP A 15 -26.08 5.52 8.21
N ARG A 16 -26.78 4.64 8.93
CA ARG A 16 -26.12 3.56 9.69
C ARG A 16 -25.53 2.54 8.74
N LYS A 17 -26.30 2.18 7.70
CA LYS A 17 -25.87 1.25 6.67
C LYS A 17 -24.77 1.86 5.79
N ALA A 18 -24.93 3.11 5.39
CA ALA A 18 -23.92 3.85 4.63
C ALA A 18 -22.59 3.92 5.41
N GLY A 19 -22.65 4.24 6.70
CA GLY A 19 -21.47 4.29 7.58
C GLY A 19 -20.73 2.96 7.66
N ALA A 20 -21.45 1.85 7.89
CA ALA A 20 -20.86 0.51 7.94
C ALA A 20 -20.17 0.14 6.62
N LEU A 21 -20.85 0.36 5.48
CA LEU A 21 -20.32 0.02 4.16
C LEU A 21 -19.10 0.88 3.78
N VAL A 22 -19.08 2.17 4.17
CA VAL A 22 -17.91 3.04 3.98
C VAL A 22 -16.72 2.51 4.79
N SER A 23 -16.94 2.10 6.04
CA SER A 23 -15.87 1.52 6.87
C SER A 23 -15.31 0.23 6.28
N GLU A 24 -16.17 -0.67 5.80
CA GLU A 24 -15.75 -1.90 5.10
C GLU A 24 -14.96 -1.59 3.82
N ALA A 25 -15.42 -0.63 3.02
CA ALA A 25 -14.73 -0.20 1.81
C ALA A 25 -13.33 0.36 2.12
N LEU A 26 -13.19 1.18 3.17
CA LEU A 26 -11.90 1.71 3.61
C LEU A 26 -10.95 0.60 4.06
N GLN A 27 -11.45 -0.41 4.76
CA GLN A 27 -10.67 -1.56 5.19
C GLN A 27 -10.20 -2.39 3.98
N ALA A 28 -11.11 -2.69 3.03
CA ALA A 28 -10.75 -3.41 1.81
C ALA A 28 -9.69 -2.67 0.97
N VAL A 29 -9.78 -1.33 0.86
CA VAL A 29 -8.77 -0.51 0.18
C VAL A 29 -7.43 -0.56 0.92
N LYS A 30 -7.44 -0.55 2.25
CA LYS A 30 -6.22 -0.68 3.06
C LYS A 30 -5.54 -2.02 2.81
N ASP A 31 -6.30 -3.11 2.82
CA ASP A 31 -5.78 -4.46 2.61
C ASP A 31 -5.24 -4.62 1.19
N PHE A 32 -6.00 -4.17 0.18
CA PHE A 32 -5.53 -4.13 -1.20
C PHE A 32 -4.23 -3.33 -1.37
N ASN A 33 -4.12 -2.16 -0.73
CA ASN A 33 -2.90 -1.35 -0.79
C ASN A 33 -1.69 -2.07 -0.18
N SER A 34 -1.90 -2.85 0.89
CA SER A 34 -0.86 -3.68 1.51
C SER A 34 -0.37 -4.75 0.54
N ASP A 35 -1.28 -5.48 -0.10
CA ASP A 35 -0.92 -6.54 -1.03
C ASP A 35 -0.30 -6.00 -2.33
N ALA A 36 -0.80 -4.87 -2.84
CA ALA A 36 -0.18 -4.17 -3.96
C ALA A 36 1.25 -3.70 -3.63
N ALA A 37 1.52 -3.28 -2.39
CA ALA A 37 2.86 -2.90 -1.96
C ALA A 37 3.82 -4.10 -1.94
N LYS A 38 3.36 -5.27 -1.44
CA LYS A 38 4.14 -6.52 -1.49
C LYS A 38 4.44 -6.95 -2.92
N LEU A 39 3.43 -6.97 -3.79
CA LEU A 39 3.61 -7.30 -5.20
C LEU A 39 4.61 -6.34 -5.87
N ARG A 40 4.55 -5.05 -5.57
CA ARG A 40 5.52 -4.06 -6.06
C ARG A 40 6.94 -4.38 -5.58
N GLN A 41 7.12 -4.81 -4.34
CA GLN A 41 8.42 -5.24 -3.81
C GLN A 41 8.92 -6.49 -4.53
N GLU A 42 8.07 -7.50 -4.73
CA GLU A 42 8.43 -8.73 -5.48
C GLU A 42 8.84 -8.43 -6.93
N ILE A 43 8.14 -7.51 -7.59
CA ILE A 43 8.51 -7.07 -8.94
C ILE A 43 9.86 -6.35 -8.90
N ALA A 44 10.07 -5.44 -7.93
CA ALA A 44 11.36 -4.76 -7.79
C ALA A 44 12.51 -5.74 -7.55
N GLN A 45 12.30 -6.79 -6.75
CA GLN A 45 13.32 -7.81 -6.50
C GLN A 45 13.65 -8.57 -7.80
N ARG A 46 12.64 -8.99 -8.57
CA ARG A 46 12.83 -9.65 -9.87
C ARG A 46 13.63 -8.80 -10.86
N LEU A 47 13.29 -7.52 -10.99
CA LEU A 47 14.02 -6.59 -11.86
C LEU A 47 15.49 -6.43 -11.43
N ARG A 48 15.74 -6.39 -10.11
CA ARG A 48 17.11 -6.37 -9.59
C ARG A 48 17.87 -7.66 -9.92
N ASP A 49 17.21 -8.81 -9.80
CA ASP A 49 17.79 -10.12 -10.09
C ASP A 49 18.09 -10.30 -11.60
N GLU A 50 17.31 -9.63 -12.47
CA GLU A 50 17.58 -9.48 -13.90
C GLU A 50 18.76 -8.55 -14.22
N GLY A 51 19.34 -7.89 -13.21
CA GLY A 51 20.51 -7.04 -13.35
C GLY A 51 20.21 -5.57 -13.70
N LEU A 52 18.95 -5.14 -13.63
CA LEU A 52 18.59 -3.74 -13.91
C LEU A 52 19.14 -2.80 -12.84
N THR A 53 19.53 -1.61 -13.28
CA THR A 53 19.96 -0.51 -12.42
C THR A 53 18.78 0.19 -11.77
N TYR A 54 19.01 0.89 -10.65
CA TYR A 54 17.94 1.64 -9.98
C TYR A 54 17.25 2.69 -10.85
N PRO A 55 17.94 3.43 -11.74
CA PRO A 55 17.26 4.29 -12.71
C PRO A 55 16.28 3.54 -13.63
N GLU A 56 16.69 2.42 -14.22
CA GLU A 56 15.83 1.63 -15.12
C GLU A 56 14.62 1.06 -14.37
N MET A 57 14.85 0.50 -13.18
CA MET A 57 13.76 0.02 -12.31
C MET A 57 12.77 1.15 -11.95
N ALA A 58 13.28 2.36 -11.70
CA ALA A 58 12.46 3.50 -11.35
C ALA A 58 11.54 3.96 -12.49
N GLU A 59 12.01 3.87 -13.74
CA GLU A 59 11.19 4.13 -14.92
C GLU A 59 10.05 3.10 -15.04
N ILE A 60 10.36 1.80 -14.88
CA ILE A 60 9.38 0.71 -14.94
C ILE A 60 8.34 0.86 -13.82
N LEU A 61 8.80 1.08 -12.58
CA LEU A 61 7.94 1.20 -11.40
C LEU A 61 7.26 2.57 -11.28
N ARG A 62 7.58 3.52 -12.17
CA ARG A 62 7.10 4.91 -12.17
C ARG A 62 7.33 5.63 -10.83
N VAL A 63 8.53 5.53 -10.29
CA VAL A 63 8.96 6.19 -9.05
C VAL A 63 10.24 6.98 -9.25
N LYS A 64 10.67 7.73 -8.23
CA LYS A 64 12.01 8.33 -8.23
C LYS A 64 13.07 7.24 -7.99
N PRO A 65 14.26 7.31 -8.61
CA PRO A 65 15.35 6.35 -8.37
C PRO A 65 15.69 6.15 -6.88
N SER A 66 15.63 7.22 -6.08
CA SER A 66 15.86 7.17 -4.63
C SER A 66 14.82 6.35 -3.85
N ARG A 67 13.68 6.01 -4.45
CA ARG A 67 12.62 5.19 -3.82
C ARG A 67 12.80 3.69 -4.10
N VAL A 68 13.57 3.29 -5.10
CA VAL A 68 13.80 1.88 -5.42
C VAL A 68 14.41 1.10 -4.25
N PRO A 69 15.45 1.61 -3.55
CA PRO A 69 15.99 0.93 -2.36
C PRO A 69 14.95 0.76 -1.24
N GLN A 70 14.02 1.71 -1.09
CA GLN A 70 12.99 1.65 -0.05
C GLN A 70 11.92 0.61 -0.39
N ILE A 71 11.56 0.49 -1.67
CA ILE A 71 10.64 -0.55 -2.15
C ILE A 71 11.25 -1.94 -1.94
N LEU A 72 12.53 -2.11 -2.28
CA LEU A 72 13.24 -3.40 -2.11
C LEU A 72 13.28 -3.85 -0.66
N LYS A 73 13.44 -2.93 0.30
CA LYS A 73 13.45 -3.25 1.72
C LYS A 73 12.07 -3.66 2.27
N GLY A 74 10.98 -3.37 1.56
CA GLY A 74 9.63 -3.61 2.06
C GLY A 74 9.29 -2.80 3.31
N GLU A 75 10.07 -1.76 3.63
CA GLU A 75 9.86 -0.97 4.84
C GLU A 75 8.50 -0.25 4.73
N PRO A 76 7.58 -0.43 5.69
CA PRO A 76 6.39 0.40 5.76
C PRO A 76 6.84 1.86 5.84
N THR A 77 6.24 2.74 5.03
CA THR A 77 6.61 4.17 5.00
C THR A 77 5.54 5.04 5.67
N GLY A 78 5.95 6.16 6.29
CA GLY A 78 5.03 7.13 6.89
C GLY A 78 4.44 6.70 8.24
N ARG A 79 3.16 7.01 8.49
CA ARG A 79 2.47 6.72 9.77
C ARG A 79 2.49 5.22 10.13
N TRP A 80 2.48 4.36 9.12
CA TRP A 80 2.54 2.90 9.27
C TRP A 80 3.95 2.39 9.60
N ALA A 81 5.00 3.12 9.21
CA ALA A 81 6.37 2.86 9.64
C ALA A 81 6.51 3.02 11.15
N LYS A 82 5.87 4.06 11.69
CA LYS A 82 5.85 4.33 13.13
C LYS A 82 5.09 3.25 13.87
N ALA A 83 3.87 2.91 13.45
CA ALA A 83 3.09 1.84 14.08
C ALA A 83 3.79 0.46 14.04
N ALA A 84 4.46 0.12 12.94
CA ALA A 84 5.22 -1.13 12.84
C ALA A 84 6.46 -1.14 13.76
N ARG A 85 7.13 0.01 13.94
CA ARG A 85 8.24 0.17 14.89
C ARG A 85 7.78 0.08 16.34
N ASP A 86 6.65 0.73 16.65
CA ASP A 86 6.07 0.73 17.99
C ASP A 86 5.64 -0.71 18.36
N ALA A 87 4.98 -1.44 17.45
CA ALA A 87 4.60 -2.85 17.66
C ALA A 87 5.82 -3.79 17.81
N ALA A 88 6.88 -3.60 17.00
CA ALA A 88 8.09 -4.41 17.12
C ALA A 88 8.90 -4.13 18.41
N ALA A 89 8.69 -3.00 19.06
CA ALA A 89 9.29 -2.68 20.35
C ALA A 89 8.54 -3.31 21.53
N GLU A 90 7.23 -3.57 21.38
CA GLU A 90 6.38 -4.18 22.42
C GLU A 90 6.52 -5.72 22.49
N ASP A 91 6.86 -6.41 21.39
CA ASP A 91 7.09 -7.86 21.36
C ASP A 91 8.50 -8.29 21.83
N GLY A 92 9.36 -7.32 22.19
CA GLY A 92 10.76 -7.55 22.58
C GLY A 92 11.04 -7.51 24.08
N GLU A 93 10.00 -7.40 24.93
CA GLU A 93 10.10 -7.34 26.40
C GLU A 93 9.72 -8.66 27.09
#